data_AF-A0AA44EGC9-F1
#
_entry.id   AF-A0AA44EGC9-F1
#
_cell.length_a   1.000
_cell.length_b   1.000
_cell.length_c   1.000
_cell.angle_alpha   90.00
_cell.angle_beta   90.00
_cell.angle_gamma   90.00
#
_symmetry.space_group_name_H-M   'P 1'
#
loop_
_entity.id
_entity.type
_entity.pdbx_description
1 polymer ?
#
loop_
_entity_poly.entity_id
_entity_poly.type
_entity_poly.pdbx_seq_one_letter_code
_entity_poly.pdbx_strand_id
1 'polypeptide(L)' 'MKAITRITLAFAFGTAAFAQEFTSGTVKKLYEKAKKVTLIHEELKNLEMPAMTMVFQVADDAMLEKLKVGAKVQFVAVK' A
#
# COMPACT_ATOMS: atom_id res chain seq x y z
N MET A 1 -4.37 -4.99 -59.94
CA MET A 1 -5.39 -4.91 -58.86
C MET A 1 -5.31 -6.20 -58.05
N LYS A 2 -4.61 -6.20 -56.91
CA LYS A 2 -4.58 -7.31 -55.95
C LYS A 2 -4.54 -6.68 -54.56
N ALA A 3 -5.69 -6.70 -53.90
CA ALA A 3 -5.82 -6.46 -52.46
C ALA A 3 -5.09 -7.57 -51.68
N ILE A 4 -4.86 -7.37 -50.37
CA ILE A 4 -4.50 -8.31 -49.28
C ILE A 4 -3.38 -7.63 -48.46
N THR A 5 -3.40 -7.46 -47.14
CA THR A 5 -4.40 -7.54 -46.06
C THR A 5 -3.68 -6.87 -44.89
N ARG A 6 -4.28 -5.84 -44.29
CA ARG A 6 -3.78 -5.24 -43.05
C ARG A 6 -4.22 -6.13 -41.88
N ILE A 7 -3.29 -6.69 -41.12
CA ILE A 7 -3.56 -7.20 -39.77
C ILE A 7 -2.54 -6.54 -38.85
N THR A 8 -3.01 -5.47 -38.19
CA THR A 8 -2.34 -4.85 -37.06
C THR A 8 -2.53 -5.77 -35.86
N LEU A 9 -1.45 -6.40 -35.38
CA LEU A 9 -1.48 -7.18 -34.15
C LEU A 9 -1.51 -6.23 -32.95
N ALA A 10 -2.70 -5.98 -32.41
CA ALA A 10 -2.86 -5.25 -31.16
C ALA A 10 -2.48 -6.17 -29.98
N PHE A 11 -1.36 -5.88 -29.33
CA PHE A 11 -0.93 -6.54 -28.11
C PHE A 11 -1.77 -5.98 -26.95
N ALA A 12 -2.79 -6.71 -26.52
CA ALA A 12 -3.55 -6.38 -25.32
C ALA A 12 -2.69 -6.71 -24.09
N PHE A 13 -1.99 -5.70 -23.55
CA PHE A 13 -1.38 -5.81 -22.23
C PHE A 13 -2.50 -5.86 -21.18
N GLY A 14 -2.80 -7.06 -20.69
CA GLY A 14 -3.62 -7.24 -19.51
C GLY A 14 -2.89 -6.71 -18.28
N THR A 15 -3.28 -5.54 -17.79
CA THR A 15 -2.83 -5.03 -16.49
C THR A 15 -3.56 -5.82 -15.41
N ALA A 16 -2.88 -6.79 -14.80
CA ALA A 16 -3.33 -7.39 -13.56
C ALA A 16 -3.37 -6.32 -12.47
N ALA A 17 -4.57 -5.88 -12.10
CA ALA A 17 -4.77 -5.00 -10.96
C ALA A 17 -4.58 -5.83 -9.68
N PHE A 18 -3.46 -5.65 -8.99
CA PHE A 18 -3.30 -6.16 -7.63
C PHE A 18 -4.31 -5.45 -6.72
N ALA A 19 -5.31 -6.19 -6.24
CA ALA A 19 -6.23 -5.71 -5.22
C ALA A 19 -5.44 -5.57 -3.91
N GLN A 20 -5.00 -4.35 -3.63
CA GLN A 20 -4.25 -4.02 -2.43
C GLN A 20 -5.25 -3.93 -1.26
N GLU A 21 -5.22 -4.88 -0.32
CA GLU A 21 -6.09 -4.86 0.86
C GLU A 21 -5.67 -3.74 1.83
N PHE A 22 -6.55 -2.78 2.04
CA PHE A 22 -6.33 -1.70 3.00
C PHE A 22 -6.73 -2.12 4.40
N THR A 23 -5.81 -1.92 5.36
CA THR A 23 -6.06 -2.12 6.78
C THR A 23 -6.15 -0.79 7.48
N SER A 24 -7.09 -0.68 8.43
CA SER A 24 -7.22 0.50 9.27
C SER A 24 -6.24 0.43 10.44
N GLY A 25 -5.74 1.59 10.87
CA GLY A 25 -4.93 1.68 12.06
C GLY A 25 -4.91 3.09 12.64
N THR A 26 -4.32 3.21 13.82
CA THR A 26 -4.17 4.48 14.53
C THR A 26 -2.69 4.75 14.78
N VAL A 27 -2.24 5.97 14.45
CA VAL A 27 -0.87 6.40 14.67
C VAL A 27 -0.63 6.59 16.17
N LYS A 28 0.25 5.78 16.74
CA LYS A 28 0.65 5.88 18.15
C LYS A 28 1.89 6.74 18.35
N LYS A 29 2.87 6.63 17.43
CA LYS A 29 4.13 7.37 17.51
C LYS A 29 4.79 7.49 16.14
N LEU A 30 5.41 8.62 15.85
CA LEU A 30 6.18 8.87 14.63
C LEU A 30 7.68 8.92 14.97
N TYR A 31 8.49 8.31 14.12
CA TYR A 31 9.95 8.34 14.18
C TYR A 31 10.51 8.88 12.87
N GLU A 32 10.41 10.19 12.67
CA GLU A 32 10.85 10.88 11.45
C GLU A 32 12.30 10.56 11.09
N LYS A 33 13.21 10.62 12.08
CA LYS A 33 14.64 10.30 11.87
C LYS A 33 14.91 8.85 11.46
N ALA A 34 14.05 7.93 11.89
CA ALA A 34 14.21 6.49 11.64
C ALA A 34 13.31 6.00 10.50
N LYS A 35 12.52 6.89 9.87
CA LYS A 35 11.56 6.56 8.80
C LYS A 35 10.58 5.47 9.22
N LYS A 36 10.13 5.53 10.48
CA LYS A 36 9.28 4.51 11.10
C LYS A 36 8.06 5.14 11.77
N VAL A 37 7.00 4.37 11.90
CA VAL A 37 5.77 4.74 12.59
C VAL A 37 5.28 3.57 13.44
N THR A 38 4.92 3.82 14.69
CA THR A 38 4.17 2.86 15.49
C THR A 38 2.69 3.02 15.20
N LEU A 39 2.06 1.96 14.71
CA LEU A 39 0.64 1.90 14.44
C LEU A 39 0.00 0.86 15.35
N ILE A 40 -1.17 1.20 15.88
CA ILE A 40 -2.14 0.23 16.40
C ILE A 40 -2.97 -0.16 15.19
N HIS A 41 -2.72 -1.34 14.64
CA HIS A 41 -3.41 -1.79 13.44
C HIS A 41 -4.53 -2.76 13.79
N GLU A 42 -5.56 -2.76 12.95
CA GLU A 42 -6.57 -3.83 12.94
C GLU A 42 -5.98 -5.10 12.32
N GLU A 43 -6.80 -6.13 12.14
CA GLU A 43 -6.39 -7.37 11.48
C GLU A 43 -5.75 -7.10 10.10
N LEU A 44 -4.51 -7.58 9.94
CA LEU A 44 -3.78 -7.57 8.67
C LEU A 44 -3.98 -8.93 8.00
N LYS A 45 -5.08 -9.08 7.27
CA LYS A 45 -5.45 -10.33 6.59
C LYS A 45 -4.36 -10.83 5.65
N ASN A 46 -3.73 -9.93 4.92
CA ASN A 46 -2.67 -10.23 3.97
C ASN A 46 -1.38 -10.77 4.62
N LEU A 47 -1.20 -10.57 5.93
CA LEU A 47 -0.07 -11.07 6.71
C LEU A 47 -0.51 -12.07 7.81
N GLU A 48 -1.80 -12.41 7.87
CA GLU A 48 -2.41 -13.25 8.90
C GLU A 48 -2.09 -12.77 10.34
N MET A 49 -1.97 -11.45 10.55
CA MET A 49 -1.66 -10.88 11.87
C MET A 49 -2.92 -10.28 12.53
N PRO A 50 -3.19 -10.59 13.81
CA PRO A 50 -4.32 -10.01 14.55
C PRO A 50 -4.09 -8.52 14.84
N ALA A 51 -5.12 -7.83 15.34
CA ALA A 51 -5.00 -6.43 15.74
C ALA A 51 -3.98 -6.26 16.89
N MET A 52 -2.89 -5.52 16.63
CA MET A 52 -1.83 -5.29 17.61
C MET A 52 -1.10 -3.97 17.39
N THR A 53 -0.18 -3.63 18.30
CA THR A 53 0.69 -2.46 18.17
C THR A 53 2.06 -2.90 17.68
N MET A 54 2.47 -2.43 16.50
CA MET A 54 3.81 -2.70 15.98
C MET A 54 4.42 -1.49 15.26
N VAL A 55 5.71 -1.59 14.98
CA VAL A 55 6.47 -0.54 14.27
C VAL A 55 6.55 -0.93 12.79
N PHE A 56 6.06 -0.03 11.94
CA PHE A 56 6.15 -0.14 10.49
C PHE A 56 7.18 0.85 9.96
N GLN A 57 7.86 0.46 8.89
CA GLN A 57 8.66 1.37 8.09
C GLN A 57 7.74 1.99 7.02
N VAL A 58 7.89 3.29 6.78
CA VAL A 58 7.13 3.95 5.72
C VAL A 58 7.82 3.73 4.37
N ALA A 59 7.02 3.63 3.31
CA ALA A 59 7.53 3.55 1.94
C ALA A 59 8.04 4.89 1.43
N ASP A 60 7.41 5.99 1.86
CA ASP A 60 7.76 7.36 1.50
C ASP A 60 7.81 8.23 2.77
N ASP A 61 8.94 8.91 2.97
CA ASP A 61 9.19 9.78 4.11
C ASP A 61 8.23 10.97 4.13
N ALA A 62 7.82 11.47 2.96
CA ALA A 62 6.86 12.57 2.85
C ALA A 62 5.47 12.20 3.38
N MET A 63 5.17 10.90 3.55
CA MET A 63 3.95 10.48 4.23
C MET A 63 4.02 10.75 5.73
N LEU A 64 5.19 10.61 6.38
CA LEU A 64 5.33 10.85 7.83
C LEU A 64 4.97 12.29 8.20
N GLU A 65 5.33 13.25 7.35
CA GLU A 65 5.03 14.67 7.55
C GLU A 65 3.52 14.96 7.53
N LYS A 66 2.74 14.12 6.84
CA LYS A 66 1.27 14.23 6.76
C LYS A 66 0.57 13.48 7.89
N LEU A 67 1.28 12.60 8.59
CA LEU A 67 0.75 11.81 9.69
C LEU A 67 0.82 12.60 10.99
N LYS A 68 -0.15 12.35 11.88
CA LYS A 68 -0.19 12.93 13.21
C LYS A 68 -0.45 11.84 14.23
N VAL A 69 0.18 11.95 15.40
CA VAL A 69 -0.12 11.05 16.52
C VAL A 69 -1.60 11.16 16.89
N GLY A 70 -2.26 10.02 17.06
CA GLY A 70 -3.70 9.89 17.29
C GLY A 70 -4.55 9.86 16.02
N ALA A 71 -3.98 10.08 14.83
CA ALA A 71 -4.73 10.01 13.58
C ALA A 71 -5.11 8.57 13.22
N LYS A 72 -6.34 8.38 12.75
CA LYS A 72 -6.75 7.14 12.08
C LYS A 72 -6.32 7.18 10.62
N VAL A 73 -5.75 6.08 10.15
CA VAL A 73 -5.20 5.94 8.80
C VAL A 73 -5.61 4.61 8.21
N GLN A 74 -5.67 4.57 6.88
CA GLN A 74 -5.73 3.32 6.13
C GLN A 74 -4.40 3.14 5.42
N PHE A 75 -3.83 1.96 5.55
CA PHE A 75 -2.52 1.65 5.00
C PHE A 75 -2.49 0.20 4.55
N VAL A 76 -1.49 -0.13 3.73
CA VAL A 76 -1.22 -1.51 3.37
C VAL A 76 0.16 -1.84 3.91
N ALA A 77 0.23 -2.86 4.76
CA ALA A 77 1.50 -3.42 5.16
C ALA A 77 1.92 -4.49 4.14
N VAL A 78 3.17 -4.47 3.73
CA VAL A 78 3.79 -5.55 2.96
C VAL A 78 5.01 -6.06 3.71
N LYS A 79 5.36 -7.33 3.48
CA LYS A 79 6.53 -7.96 4.12
C LYS A 79 7.84 -7.55 3.45
#